data_AF-A0A2H9U472-F1
#
_entry.id   AF-A0A2H9U472-F1
#
_cell.length_a   1.000
_cell.length_b   1.000
_cell.length_c   1.000
_cell.angle_alpha   90.00
_cell.angle_beta   90.00
_cell.angle_gamma   90.00
#
_symmetry.space_group_name_H-M   'P 1'
#
loop_
_entity.id
_entity.type
_entity.pdbx_description
1 polymer ?
#
loop_
_entity_poly.entity_id
_entity_poly.type
_entity_poly.pdbx_seq_one_letter_code
_entity_poly.pdbx_strand_id
1 'polypeptide(L)'
;MIKGLCRPVLTTLQGYHMGYVWNDFGVLAGVCENDDCFFVVSTEAQARKISKYAFKESAVDVAQTAKSMIGCKVRLRTSQNTAKWSPEVWFSGIEQVN
;
A
#
# COMPACT_ATOMS: atom_id res chain seq x y z
N MET A 1 1.41 -17.46 -49.72
CA MET A 1 2.00 -17.96 -48.46
C MET A 1 2.43 -16.72 -47.66
N ILE A 2 1.63 -16.31 -46.69
CA ILE A 2 1.71 -14.98 -46.05
C ILE A 2 2.60 -15.13 -44.82
N LYS A 3 3.74 -14.42 -44.77
CA LYS A 3 4.62 -14.38 -43.59
C LYS A 3 3.91 -13.59 -42.50
N GLY A 4 3.38 -14.29 -41.50
CA GLY A 4 2.80 -13.70 -40.30
C GLY A 4 3.87 -12.93 -39.53
N LEU A 5 3.77 -11.61 -39.56
CA LEU A 5 4.52 -10.70 -38.70
C LEU A 5 4.08 -10.94 -37.25
N CYS A 6 4.87 -11.71 -36.49
CA CYS A 6 4.85 -11.65 -35.03
C CYS A 6 5.25 -10.22 -34.63
N ARG A 7 4.25 -9.39 -34.29
CA ARG A 7 4.48 -8.11 -33.63
C ARG A 7 5.00 -8.43 -32.23
N PRO A 8 6.20 -7.97 -31.81
CA PRO A 8 6.52 -7.97 -30.40
C PRO A 8 5.54 -7.01 -29.73
N VAL A 9 4.71 -7.53 -28.83
CA VAL A 9 4.04 -6.72 -27.82
C VAL A 9 5.16 -6.03 -27.05
N LEU A 10 5.39 -4.75 -27.34
CA LEU A 10 6.09 -3.87 -26.42
C LEU A 10 5.21 -3.81 -25.16
N THR A 11 5.45 -4.73 -24.24
CA THR A 11 5.02 -4.55 -22.85
C THR A 11 5.78 -3.33 -22.38
N THR A 12 5.10 -2.19 -22.34
CA THR A 12 5.55 -0.97 -21.67
C THR A 12 6.04 -1.36 -20.29
N LEU A 13 7.37 -1.35 -20.12
CA LEU A 13 7.99 -1.13 -18.84
C LEU A 13 7.48 0.23 -18.36
N GLN A 14 6.32 0.24 -17.68
CA GLN A 14 6.00 1.36 -16.81
C GLN A 14 7.16 1.46 -15.85
N GLY A 15 7.90 2.58 -15.96
CA GLY A 15 9.08 2.84 -15.18
C GLY A 15 8.79 2.52 -13.72
N TYR A 16 9.69 1.75 -13.11
CA TYR A 16 9.73 1.54 -11.68
C TYR A 16 9.90 2.93 -11.05
N HIS A 17 8.78 3.60 -10.74
CA HIS A 17 8.77 4.90 -10.11
C HIS A 17 9.34 4.71 -8.71
N MET A 18 10.63 5.00 -8.57
CA MET A 18 11.30 5.03 -7.27
C MET A 18 10.84 6.26 -6.48
N GLY A 19 9.58 6.26 -6.05
CA GLY A 19 9.04 7.26 -5.13
C GLY A 19 8.02 6.69 -4.15
N TYR A 20 7.74 7.45 -3.10
CA TYR A 20 6.56 7.23 -2.27
C TYR A 20 5.31 7.53 -3.08
N VAL A 21 4.54 6.49 -3.43
CA VAL A 21 3.32 6.62 -4.22
C VAL A 21 2.11 6.39 -3.32
N TRP A 22 1.17 7.34 -3.34
CA TRP A 22 -0.14 7.16 -2.75
C TRP A 22 -1.02 6.35 -3.70
N ASN A 23 -1.58 5.25 -3.20
CA ASN A 23 -2.50 4.40 -3.94
C ASN A 23 -3.84 4.34 -3.21
N ASP A 24 -4.92 4.31 -3.98
CA ASP A 24 -6.25 4.10 -3.43
C ASP A 24 -6.32 2.73 -2.76
N PHE A 25 -6.79 2.71 -1.51
CA PHE A 25 -6.95 1.49 -0.72
C PHE A 25 -8.42 1.12 -0.49
N GLY A 26 -9.32 2.03 -0.84
CA GLY A 26 -10.76 1.85 -0.69
C GLY A 26 -11.25 2.26 0.69
N VAL A 27 -12.39 1.71 1.10
CA VAL A 27 -12.98 2.00 2.42
C VAL A 27 -12.30 1.17 3.49
N LEU A 28 -11.79 1.84 4.52
CA LEU A 28 -11.15 1.16 5.65
C LEU A 28 -12.21 0.43 6.49
N ALA A 29 -12.18 -0.90 6.50
CA ALA A 29 -13.11 -1.72 7.24
C ALA A 29 -12.68 -1.93 8.70
N GLY A 30 -11.37 -1.96 8.95
CA GLY A 30 -10.86 -2.16 10.29
C GLY A 30 -9.34 -2.15 10.36
N VAL A 31 -8.86 -2.31 11.60
CA VAL A 31 -7.44 -2.33 11.91
C VAL A 31 -7.14 -3.47 12.87
N CYS A 32 -5.96 -4.06 12.75
CA CYS A 32 -5.48 -5.11 13.64
C CYS A 32 -4.04 -4.80 14.06
N GLU A 33 -3.71 -5.09 15.32
CA GLU A 33 -2.44 -4.68 15.90
C GLU A 33 -1.77 -5.88 16.58
N ASN A 34 -0.53 -6.16 16.20
CA ASN A 34 0.37 -7.10 16.85
C ASN A 34 1.56 -6.34 17.45
N ASP A 35 2.41 -7.02 18.22
CA ASP A 35 3.58 -6.39 18.87
C ASP A 35 4.53 -5.72 17.87
N ASP A 36 4.78 -6.37 16.71
CA ASP A 36 5.76 -5.88 15.74
C ASP A 36 5.16 -5.10 14.56
N CYS A 37 3.87 -5.27 14.31
CA CYS A 37 3.21 -4.80 13.09
C CYS A 37 1.79 -4.31 13.36
N PHE A 38 1.36 -3.34 12.57
CA PHE A 38 -0.03 -2.88 12.50
C PHE A 38 -0.58 -3.15 11.11
N PHE A 39 -1.83 -3.58 11.04
CA PHE A 39 -2.53 -3.97 9.82
C PHE A 39 -3.76 -3.11 9.62
N VAL A 40 -4.01 -2.73 8.38
CA VAL A 40 -5.25 -2.11 7.92
C VAL A 40 -5.95 -3.05 6.95
N VAL A 41 -7.26 -3.13 7.06
CA VAL A 41 -8.11 -4.01 6.24
C VAL A 41 -9.16 -3.15 5.53
N SER A 42 -9.30 -3.31 4.22
CA SER A 42 -10.35 -2.66 3.44
C SER A 42 -11.60 -3.54 3.34
N THR A 43 -12.72 -2.93 2.95
CA THR A 43 -13.99 -3.63 2.69
C THR A 43 -13.89 -4.65 1.54
N GLU A 44 -12.90 -4.51 0.67
CA GLU A 44 -12.60 -5.44 -0.43
C GLU A 44 -11.68 -6.60 0.00
N ALA A 45 -11.53 -6.82 1.31
CA ALA A 45 -10.65 -7.84 1.90
C ALA A 45 -9.16 -7.67 1.54
N GLN A 46 -8.73 -6.47 1.14
CA GLN A 46 -7.31 -6.16 0.99
C GLN A 46 -6.72 -5.80 2.35
N ALA A 47 -5.55 -6.35 2.67
CA ALA A 47 -4.84 -6.04 3.90
C ALA A 47 -3.44 -5.51 3.61
N ARG A 48 -3.04 -4.46 4.33
CA ARG A 48 -1.69 -3.88 4.27
C ARG A 48 -1.14 -3.72 5.67
N LYS A 49 0.18 -3.77 5.83
CA LYS A 49 0.85 -3.65 7.13
C LYS A 49 1.95 -2.61 7.16
N ILE A 50 2.17 -2.07 8.35
CA ILE A 50 3.28 -1.19 8.69
C ILE A 50 4.07 -1.80 9.84
N SER A 51 5.40 -1.71 9.77
CA SER A 51 6.28 -2.19 10.83
C SER A 51 6.40 -1.13 11.91
N LYS A 52 6.03 -1.48 13.15
CA LYS A 52 6.24 -0.62 14.31
C LYS A 52 7.72 -0.41 14.60
N TYR A 53 8.52 -1.45 14.41
CA TYR A 53 9.97 -1.38 14.62
C TYR A 53 10.67 -0.42 13.65
N ALA A 54 10.33 -0.49 12.35
CA ALA A 54 11.00 0.33 11.34
C ALA A 54 10.54 1.79 11.33
N PHE A 55 9.26 2.05 11.66
CA PHE A 55 8.68 3.39 11.60
C PHE A 55 8.46 4.05 12.97
N LYS A 56 8.73 3.33 14.07
CA LYS A 56 8.71 3.82 15.46
C LYS A 56 7.47 4.68 15.76
N GLU A 57 7.65 5.94 16.15
CA GLU A 57 6.58 6.90 16.49
C GLU A 57 5.64 7.12 15.31
N SER A 58 6.16 7.20 14.08
CA SER A 58 5.31 7.36 12.88
C SER A 58 4.37 6.17 12.66
N ALA A 59 4.73 4.96 13.09
CA ALA A 59 3.81 3.82 13.03
C ALA A 59 2.65 3.98 14.02
N VAL A 60 2.91 4.57 15.19
CA VAL A 60 1.89 4.82 16.21
C VAL A 60 0.93 5.90 15.72
N ASP A 61 1.45 7.00 15.17
CA ASP A 61 0.62 8.08 14.62
C ASP A 61 -0.27 7.59 13.47
N VAL A 62 0.30 6.80 12.56
CA VAL A 62 -0.44 6.17 11.45
C VAL A 62 -1.51 5.22 11.97
N ALA A 63 -1.21 4.44 13.02
CA ALA A 63 -2.18 3.53 13.61
C ALA A 63 -3.34 4.26 14.30
N GLN A 64 -3.06 5.33 15.04
CA GLN A 64 -4.07 6.19 15.65
C GLN A 64 -4.94 6.87 14.59
N THR A 65 -4.30 7.41 13.55
CA THR A 65 -4.99 8.03 12.42
C THR A 65 -5.91 7.02 11.71
N ALA A 66 -5.42 5.81 11.44
CA ALA A 66 -6.20 4.75 10.82
C ALA A 66 -7.42 4.35 11.66
N LYS A 67 -7.28 4.25 13.00
CA LYS A 67 -8.40 3.96 13.91
C LYS A 67 -9.53 4.98 13.78
N SER A 68 -9.19 6.26 13.61
CA SER A 68 -10.16 7.34 13.43
C SER A 68 -10.79 7.39 12.03
N MET A 69 -10.23 6.67 11.05
CA MET A 69 -10.68 6.66 9.65
C MET A 69 -11.48 5.39 9.28
N ILE A 70 -11.86 4.56 10.25
CA ILE A 70 -12.69 3.37 9.99
C ILE A 70 -14.04 3.82 9.40
N GLY A 71 -14.42 3.22 8.28
CA GLY A 71 -15.61 3.58 7.50
C GLY A 71 -15.37 4.67 6.46
N CYS A 72 -14.20 5.31 6.45
CA CYS A 72 -13.85 6.33 5.45
C CYS A 72 -13.10 5.72 4.26
N LYS A 73 -13.20 6.37 3.10
CA LYS A 73 -12.35 6.07 1.95
C LYS A 73 -10.94 6.60 2.23
N VAL A 74 -9.93 5.77 2.03
CA VAL A 74 -8.54 6.10 2.33
C VAL A 74 -7.60 5.74 1.18
N ARG A 75 -6.45 6.40 1.15
CA ARG A 75 -5.30 6.06 0.31
C ARG A 75 -4.11 5.73 1.20
N LEU A 76 -3.26 4.81 0.73
CA LEU A 76 -2.06 4.38 1.42
C LEU A 76 -0.82 4.75 0.63
N ARG A 77 0.21 5.18 1.34
CA ARG A 77 1.52 5.47 0.77
C ARG A 77 2.37 4.22 0.79
N THR A 78 2.96 3.83 -0.34
CA THR A 78 3.89 2.71 -0.38
C THR A 78 5.05 2.89 0.62
N SER A 79 5.49 1.80 1.24
CA SER A 79 6.73 1.80 2.00
C SER A 79 7.90 1.66 1.03
N GLN A 80 8.79 2.64 0.99
CA GLN A 80 9.86 2.67 -0.01
C GLN A 80 11.17 2.03 0.46
N ASN A 81 11.24 1.46 1.67
CA ASN A 81 12.52 1.10 2.25
C ASN A 81 12.73 -0.41 2.44
N THR A 82 13.86 -0.85 1.91
CA THR A 82 14.44 -2.19 1.83
C THR A 82 13.90 -3.03 0.67
N ALA A 83 14.81 -3.47 -0.20
CA ALA A 83 14.62 -4.42 -1.31
C ALA A 83 13.96 -5.77 -0.91
N LYS A 84 13.53 -5.92 0.34
CA LYS A 84 12.92 -7.11 0.94
C LYS A 84 11.40 -6.98 1.12
N TRP A 85 10.82 -5.78 1.04
CA TRP A 85 9.42 -5.54 1.41
C TRP A 85 8.56 -5.21 0.20
N SER A 86 7.60 -6.09 -0.12
CA SER A 86 6.69 -5.90 -1.24
C SER A 86 5.79 -4.68 -1.03
N PRO A 87 5.71 -3.73 -1.98
CA PRO A 87 4.83 -2.56 -1.87
C PRO A 87 3.34 -2.95 -1.86
N GLU A 88 3.03 -4.16 -2.31
CA GLU A 88 1.71 -4.80 -2.22
C GLU A 88 1.31 -5.22 -0.81
N VAL A 89 2.24 -5.18 0.14
CA VAL A 89 2.02 -5.63 1.52
C VAL A 89 2.32 -4.51 2.49
N TRP A 90 3.33 -3.68 2.20
CA TRP A 90 3.85 -2.69 3.13
C TRP A 90 3.50 -1.25 2.75
N PHE A 91 3.04 -0.49 3.73
CA PHE A 91 2.74 0.94 3.59
C PHE A 91 3.43 1.78 4.67
N SER A 92 3.55 3.08 4.43
CA SER A 92 4.27 4.04 5.29
C SER A 92 3.44 5.27 5.67
N GLY A 93 2.19 5.35 5.24
CA GLY A 93 1.30 6.47 5.53
C GLY A 93 -0.14 6.17 5.10
N ILE A 94 -1.09 6.83 5.75
CA ILE A 94 -2.52 6.73 5.48
C ILE A 94 -3.13 8.14 5.45
N GLU A 95 -4.02 8.39 4.50
CA GLU A 95 -4.76 9.63 4.39
C GLU A 95 -6.20 9.34 3.96
N GLN A 96 -7.14 10.16 4.45
CA GLN A 96 -8.52 10.12 4.01
C GLN A 96 -8.66 10.74 2.62
N VAL A 97 -9.48 10.11 1.78
CA VAL A 97 -9.91 10.63 0.49
C VAL A 97 -11.34 11.15 0.67
N ASN A 98 -11.52 12.46 0.46
CA ASN A 98 -12.83 13.10 0.46
C ASN A 98 -13.55 12.90 -0.87
#